data_AF-A0A832Y3B8-F1
#
_entry.id   AF-A0A832Y3B8-F1
#
_cell.length_a   1.000
_cell.length_b   1.000
_cell.length_c   1.000
_cell.angle_alpha   90.00
_cell.angle_beta   90.00
_cell.angle_gamma   90.00
#
_symmetry.space_group_name_H-M   'P 1'
#
loop_
_entity.id
_entity.type
_entity.pdbx_description
1 polymer ?
#
loop_
_entity_poly.entity_id
_entity_poly.type
_entity_poly.pdbx_seq_one_letter_code
_entity_poly.pdbx_strand_id
1 'polypeptide(L)'
;MNERQMALLLIFVLVTSLHAPSPLSEPSQSAESAARTPTLDILMLGNSYTSNNQLNIRVENLLNAAGHNSDVEALTSGGKTLAWHGDEAAK
;
A
#
# COMPACT_ATOMS: atom_id res chain seq x y z
N MET A 1 5.17 -4.70 -57.27
CA MET A 1 4.24 -4.84 -56.12
C MET A 1 3.14 -3.82 -56.33
N ASN A 2 1.89 -4.26 -56.47
CA ASN A 2 0.79 -3.35 -56.80
C ASN A 2 0.34 -2.59 -55.54
N GLU A 3 -0.26 -1.41 -55.67
CA GLU A 3 -0.68 -0.57 -54.54
C GLU A 3 -1.53 -1.34 -53.50
N ARG A 4 -2.38 -2.25 -53.97
CA ARG A 4 -3.17 -3.16 -53.12
C ARG A 4 -2.30 -4.10 -52.27
N GLN A 5 -1.20 -4.60 -52.83
CA GLN A 5 -0.26 -5.45 -52.08
C GLN A 5 0.52 -4.64 -51.05
N MET A 6 0.86 -3.39 -51.37
CA MET A 6 1.55 -2.50 -50.44
C MET A 6 0.64 -2.08 -49.27
N ALA A 7 -0.64 -1.80 -49.53
CA ALA A 7 -1.63 -1.52 -48.49
C ALA A 7 -1.84 -2.71 -47.56
N LEU A 8 -1.94 -3.93 -48.11
CA LEU A 8 -2.08 -5.15 -47.31
C LEU A 8 -0.84 -5.42 -46.45
N LEU A 9 0.36 -5.16 -46.98
CA LEU A 9 1.61 -5.26 -46.21
C LEU A 9 1.65 -4.27 -45.05
N LEU A 10 1.24 -3.02 -45.27
CA LEU A 10 1.20 -1.99 -44.22
C LEU A 10 0.19 -2.32 -43.12
N ILE A 11 -1.00 -2.82 -43.49
CA ILE A 11 -2.01 -3.27 -42.53
C ILE A 11 -1.49 -4.45 -41.71
N PHE A 12 -0.85 -5.42 -42.37
CA PHE A 12 -0.28 -6.58 -41.70
C PHE A 12 0.81 -6.19 -40.69
N VAL A 13 1.72 -5.28 -41.07
CA VAL A 13 2.76 -4.72 -40.18
C VAL A 13 2.16 -3.96 -38.99
N LEU A 14 1.07 -3.21 -39.22
CA LEU A 14 0.40 -2.48 -38.15
C LEU A 14 -0.25 -3.43 -37.14
N VAL A 15 -0.91 -4.50 -37.60
CA VAL A 15 -1.60 -5.47 -36.73
C VAL A 15 -0.61 -6.34 -35.93
N THR A 16 0.53 -6.71 -36.50
CA THR A 16 1.56 -7.47 -35.78
C THR A 16 2.30 -6.63 -34.74
N SER A 17 2.37 -5.30 -34.92
CA SER A 17 2.96 -4.38 -33.94
C SER A 17 2.10 -4.21 -32.67
N LEU A 18 0.80 -4.52 -32.71
CA LEU A 18 -0.07 -4.50 -31.52
C LEU A 18 0.15 -5.70 -30.59
N HIS A 19 0.88 -6.74 -31.01
CA HIS A 19 1.03 -8.00 -30.26
C HIS A 19 2.47 -8.30 -29.82
N ALA A 20 3.35 -7.31 -29.72
CA ALA A 20 4.66 -7.53 -29.13
C ALA A 20 4.57 -7.53 -27.59
N PRO A 21 4.76 -8.67 -26.89
CA PRO A 21 5.12 -8.61 -25.48
C PRO A 21 6.51 -7.97 -25.43
N SER A 22 6.63 -6.81 -24.80
CA SER A 22 7.92 -6.18 -24.57
C SER A 22 8.81 -7.13 -23.76
N PRO A 23 10.00 -7.55 -24.23
CA PRO A 23 11.01 -8.03 -23.31
C PRO A 23 11.64 -6.79 -22.69
N LEU A 24 11.15 -6.39 -21.51
CA LEU A 24 11.88 -5.49 -20.62
C LEU A 24 13.20 -6.17 -20.25
N SER A 25 14.23 -5.93 -21.06
CA SER A 25 15.60 -6.24 -20.72
C SER A 25 16.09 -5.15 -19.77
N GLU A 26 15.78 -5.29 -18.48
CA GLU A 26 16.51 -4.56 -17.44
C GLU A 26 17.79 -5.32 -17.12
N PRO A 27 18.96 -4.63 -17.05
CA PRO A 27 20.14 -5.23 -16.49
C PRO A 27 19.84 -5.62 -15.04
N SER A 28 20.14 -6.88 -14.72
CA SER A 28 20.12 -7.42 -13.37
C SER A 28 21.10 -6.65 -12.50
N GLN A 29 20.63 -5.56 -11.91
CA GLN A 29 21.24 -4.98 -10.74
C GLN A 29 20.40 -5.50 -9.57
N SER A 30 20.93 -6.55 -8.94
CA SER A 30 20.51 -6.98 -7.62
C SER A 30 20.69 -5.80 -6.66
N ALA A 31 19.64 -4.98 -6.58
CA ALA A 31 19.35 -4.11 -5.47
C ALA A 31 18.02 -4.62 -4.97
N GLU A 32 18.08 -5.60 -4.07
CA GLU A 32 17.01 -5.96 -3.16
C GLU A 32 16.74 -4.75 -2.24
N SER A 33 16.18 -3.70 -2.82
CA SER A 33 15.36 -2.74 -2.13
C SER A 33 13.97 -3.02 -2.64
N ALA A 34 13.35 -4.07 -2.10
CA ALA A 34 11.90 -4.10 -2.05
C ALA A 34 11.51 -2.74 -1.48
N ALA A 35 10.98 -1.86 -2.32
CA ALA A 35 10.50 -0.56 -1.91
C ALA A 35 9.42 -0.84 -0.86
N ARG A 36 9.81 -0.82 0.42
CA ARG A 36 8.88 -1.02 1.52
C ARG A 36 7.84 0.07 1.36
N THR A 37 6.61 -0.30 1.04
CA THR A 37 5.49 0.62 1.06
C THR A 37 5.53 1.24 2.46
N PRO A 38 5.74 2.57 2.59
CA PRO A 38 5.96 3.19 3.89
C PRO A 38 4.80 2.82 4.81
N THR A 39 5.12 2.25 5.97
CA THR A 39 4.11 1.88 6.95
C THR A 39 3.56 3.16 7.57
N LEU A 40 2.24 3.20 7.77
CA LEU A 40 1.57 4.21 8.55
C LEU A 40 1.45 3.68 9.98
N ASP A 41 2.44 4.02 10.81
CA ASP A 41 2.49 3.60 12.20
C ASP A 41 1.65 4.56 13.06
N ILE A 42 0.65 4.05 13.76
CA ILE A 42 -0.29 4.85 14.57
C ILE A 42 -0.33 4.28 15.99
N LEU A 43 -0.10 5.15 16.97
CA LEU A 43 -0.32 4.83 18.38
C LEU A 43 -1.59 5.52 18.90
N MET A 44 -2.57 4.73 19.34
CA MET A 44 -3.77 5.23 19.99
C MET A 44 -3.61 5.23 21.51
N LEU A 45 -3.58 6.42 22.11
CA LEU A 45 -3.70 6.60 23.55
C LEU A 45 -5.17 6.75 23.93
N GLY A 46 -5.63 5.98 24.90
CA GLY A 46 -7.06 5.96 25.19
C GLY A 46 -7.45 5.33 26.51
N ASN A 47 -8.73 5.05 26.63
CA ASN A 47 -9.34 4.45 27.80
C ASN A 47 -10.38 3.39 27.39
N SER A 48 -11.34 3.09 28.27
CA SER A 48 -12.42 2.14 27.97
C SER A 48 -13.16 2.43 26.66
N TYR A 49 -13.27 3.68 26.23
CA TYR A 49 -13.90 4.01 24.95
C TYR A 49 -13.07 3.52 23.76
N THR A 50 -11.74 3.56 23.84
CA THR A 50 -10.86 3.02 22.79
C THR A 50 -10.81 1.49 22.86
N SER A 51 -10.65 0.91 24.06
CA SER A 51 -10.49 -0.54 24.22
C SER A 51 -11.79 -1.31 23.95
N ASN A 52 -12.92 -0.88 24.54
CA ASN A 52 -14.17 -1.64 24.47
C ASN A 52 -14.82 -1.57 23.08
N ASN A 53 -14.51 -0.51 22.31
CA ASN A 53 -14.97 -0.38 20.93
C ASN A 53 -13.98 -0.94 19.92
N GLN A 54 -12.84 -1.47 20.37
CA GLN A 54 -11.79 -2.04 19.53
C GLN A 54 -11.35 -1.06 18.43
N LEU A 55 -11.14 0.22 18.79
CA LEU A 55 -10.95 1.27 17.80
C LEU A 55 -9.67 1.08 16.98
N ASN A 56 -8.60 0.53 17.57
CA ASN A 56 -7.36 0.24 16.84
C ASN A 56 -7.60 -0.70 15.66
N ILE A 57 -8.31 -1.81 15.90
CA ILE A 57 -8.66 -2.78 14.86
C ILE A 57 -9.55 -2.13 13.79
N ARG A 58 -10.51 -1.29 14.18
CA ARG A 58 -11.41 -0.62 13.22
C ARG A 58 -10.65 0.39 12.35
N VAL A 59 -9.75 1.15 12.93
CA VAL A 59 -8.93 2.15 12.21
C VAL A 59 -7.96 1.44 11.27
N GLU A 60 -7.26 0.40 11.73
CA GLU A 60 -6.35 -0.40 10.91
C GLU A 60 -7.07 -1.02 9.71
N ASN A 61 -8.22 -1.66 9.94
CA ASN A 61 -9.01 -2.23 8.85
C ASN A 61 -9.47 -1.18 7.83
N LEU A 62 -9.83 0.02 8.28
CA LEU A 62 -10.25 1.10 7.39
C LEU A 62 -9.08 1.63 6.55
N LEU A 63 -7.90 1.78 7.14
CA LEU A 63 -6.69 2.22 6.45
C LEU A 63 -6.21 1.17 5.45
N ASN A 64 -6.19 -0.11 5.85
CA ASN A 64 -5.86 -1.22 4.98
C ASN A 64 -6.84 -1.31 3.80
N ALA A 65 -8.15 -1.14 4.03
CA ALA A 65 -9.15 -1.09 2.97
C ALA A 65 -8.99 0.10 2.01
N ALA A 66 -8.42 1.21 2.49
CA ALA A 66 -8.08 2.38 1.68
C ALA A 66 -6.74 2.23 0.92
N GLY A 67 -6.06 1.09 1.05
CA GLY A 67 -4.79 0.81 0.37
C GLY A 67 -3.55 1.33 1.10
N HIS A 68 -3.69 1.74 2.37
CA HIS A 68 -2.54 2.06 3.21
C HIS A 68 -1.96 0.79 3.85
N ASN A 69 -0.64 0.73 3.98
CA ASN A 69 0.04 -0.28 4.79
C ASN A 69 0.12 0.28 6.22
N SER A 70 -0.86 0.00 7.08
CA SER A 70 -0.92 0.58 8.44
C SER A 70 -0.61 -0.44 9.53
N ASP A 71 0.03 0.03 10.60
CA ASP A 71 0.20 -0.68 11.86
C ASP A 71 -0.39 0.19 12.98
N VAL A 72 -1.42 -0.31 13.67
CA VAL A 72 -2.17 0.47 14.66
C VAL A 72 -2.11 -0.19 16.03
N GLU A 73 -1.24 0.37 16.86
CA GLU A 73 -1.13 -0.01 18.27
C GLU A 73 -2.05 0.83 19.15
N ALA A 74 -2.41 0.27 20.32
CA ALA A 74 -3.16 1.02 21.31
C ALA A 74 -2.67 0.78 22.73
N LEU A 75 -2.29 1.88 23.40
CA LEU A 75 -2.07 1.91 24.82
C LEU A 75 -3.37 2.36 25.50
N THR A 76 -4.21 1.39 25.81
CA THR A 76 -5.57 1.66 26.31
C THR A 76 -6.05 0.59 27.29
N SER A 77 -6.85 0.99 28.28
CA SER A 77 -7.57 0.10 29.19
C SER A 77 -8.70 0.85 29.89
N GLY A 78 -9.54 0.13 30.64
CA GLY A 78 -10.55 0.76 31.50
C GLY A 78 -9.94 1.75 32.50
N GLY A 79 -10.65 2.86 32.75
CA GLY A 79 -10.32 3.83 33.79
C GLY A 79 -9.13 4.76 33.53
N LYS A 80 -8.45 4.65 32.38
CA LYS A 80 -7.28 5.52 32.09
C LYS A 80 -7.71 6.97 31.87
N THR A 81 -7.03 7.88 32.56
CA THR A 81 -7.16 9.33 32.39
C THR A 81 -5.96 9.88 31.61
N LEU A 82 -6.03 11.14 31.16
CA LEU A 82 -4.87 11.80 30.55
C LEU A 82 -3.69 11.93 31.53
N ALA A 83 -3.99 12.18 32.82
CA ALA A 83 -2.97 12.24 33.86
C ALA A 83 -2.24 10.88 34.02
N TRP A 84 -2.99 9.77 34.04
CA TRP A 84 -2.41 8.43 34.10
C TRP A 84 -1.44 8.18 32.93
N HIS A 85 -1.82 8.57 31.70
CA HIS A 85 -0.94 8.44 30.54
C HIS A 85 0.32 9.31 30.67
N GLY A 86 0.19 10.52 31.21
CA GLY A 86 1.33 11.38 31.51
C GLY A 86 2.28 10.78 32.54
N ASP A 87 1.73 10.19 33.60
CA ASP A 87 2.52 9.53 34.65
C ASP A 87 3.24 8.29 34.13
N GLU A 88 2.61 7.46 33.30
CA GLU A 88 3.28 6.30 32.68
C GLU A 88 4.38 6.71 31.70
N ALA A 89 4.18 7.77 30.92
CA ALA A 89 5.18 8.25 29.97
C ALA A 89 6.43 8.82 30.66
N ALA A 90 6.33 9.18 31.94
CA ALA A 90 7.43 9.72 32.74
C ALA A 90 8.22 8.65 33.51
N LYS A 91 7.85 7.38 33.42
CA LYS A 91 8.56 6.24 34.06
C LYS A 91 9.63 5.67 33.14
#